data_AF-A0A1H8SWM3-F1
#
_entry.id   AF-A0A1H8SWM3-F1
#
_cell.length_a   1.000
_cell.length_b   1.000
_cell.length_c   1.000
_cell.angle_alpha   90.00
_cell.angle_beta   90.00
_cell.angle_gamma   90.00
#
_symmetry.space_group_name_H-M   'P 1'
#
loop_
_entity.id
_entity.type
_entity.pdbx_description
1 polymer ?
#
loop_
_entity_poly.entity_id
_entity_poly.type
_entity_poly.pdbx_seq_one_letter_code
_entity_poly.pdbx_strand_id
1 'polypeptide(L)'
;MNLRQKAEAAIDPTEPSALIPEPLPELPEVKPFDYCFLPASIRGYVEDISERMQCPPDFAAVNTYLMFSAVTGCKIGIRPKRRDNWVIVPNLWGAVIGGSGVMKSPNRNEVLKPLKQLQIEIAQEIHQRNAQLMNSGEESKLRQAAKKSQARKALKNDPDADISGFLKSESDTLPQTETAPRLITNDATAEALGQLMIENPNGILFEADELIGLLKSLDKQGQEGARAFYLTAADGNQSYTIDRIMRGTNLHIESACLSIIGGIQPGCWLNT
;
A
#
# COMPACT_ATOMS: atom_id res chain seq x y z
N MET A 1 -22.78 -57.30 39.89
CA MET A 1 -21.84 -56.71 38.92
C MET A 1 -21.18 -55.50 39.59
N ASN A 2 -19.88 -55.60 39.89
CA ASN A 2 -19.15 -54.61 40.71
C ASN A 2 -18.82 -53.35 39.88
N LEU A 3 -18.69 -52.18 40.52
CA LEU A 3 -18.38 -50.89 39.88
C LEU A 3 -17.13 -50.95 38.97
N ARG A 4 -16.16 -51.81 39.27
CA ARG A 4 -15.01 -52.10 38.39
C ARG A 4 -15.37 -52.73 37.05
N GLN A 5 -16.33 -53.66 37.02
CA GLN A 5 -16.79 -54.30 35.77
C GLN A 5 -17.60 -53.35 34.89
N LYS A 6 -18.25 -52.34 35.48
CA LYS A 6 -18.89 -51.25 34.72
C LYS A 6 -17.89 -50.22 34.18
N ALA A 7 -16.77 -50.02 34.89
CA ALA A 7 -15.70 -49.12 34.45
C ALA A 7 -14.85 -49.74 33.33
N GLU A 8 -14.58 -51.05 33.37
CA GLU A 8 -13.86 -51.76 32.30
C GLU A 8 -14.70 -51.88 31.01
N ALA A 9 -16.03 -51.97 31.10
CA ALA A 9 -16.92 -51.96 29.94
C ALA A 9 -17.13 -50.56 29.32
N ALA A 10 -16.68 -49.48 29.98
CA ALA A 10 -16.80 -48.11 29.47
C ALA A 10 -15.55 -47.63 28.70
N ILE A 11 -14.51 -48.47 28.63
CA ILE A 11 -13.30 -48.26 27.84
C ILE A 11 -13.34 -49.27 26.70
N ASP A 12 -14.40 -49.23 25.90
CA ASP A 12 -14.33 -49.79 24.57
C ASP A 12 -13.51 -48.78 23.75
N PRO A 13 -12.32 -49.14 23.26
CA PRO A 13 -11.61 -48.26 22.35
C PRO A 13 -12.51 -48.14 21.12
N THR A 14 -13.21 -47.02 20.98
CA THR A 14 -13.81 -46.66 19.69
C THR A 14 -12.69 -46.76 18.69
N GLU A 15 -12.70 -47.84 17.89
CA GLU A 15 -11.82 -47.96 16.74
C GLU A 15 -11.94 -46.64 16.00
N PRO A 16 -10.84 -45.97 15.64
CA PRO A 16 -10.93 -44.80 14.79
C PRO A 16 -11.61 -45.30 13.53
N SER A 17 -12.90 -44.93 13.37
CA SER A 17 -13.64 -45.15 12.15
C SER A 17 -12.72 -44.66 11.06
N ALA A 18 -12.20 -45.60 10.25
CA ALA A 18 -11.35 -45.29 9.13
C ALA A 18 -12.26 -44.52 8.17
N LEU A 19 -12.32 -43.20 8.36
CA LEU A 19 -12.95 -42.27 7.44
C LEU A 19 -12.21 -42.50 6.12
N ILE A 20 -12.79 -43.32 5.26
CA ILE A 20 -12.32 -43.51 3.90
C ILE A 20 -12.35 -42.11 3.30
N PRO A 21 -11.20 -41.53 2.91
CA PRO A 21 -11.18 -40.20 2.33
C PRO A 21 -12.11 -40.21 1.13
N GLU A 22 -13.16 -39.39 1.16
CA GLU A 22 -13.99 -39.23 -0.02
C GLU A 22 -13.10 -38.66 -1.13
N PRO A 23 -13.13 -39.25 -2.34
CA PRO A 23 -12.38 -38.70 -3.45
C PRO A 23 -12.82 -37.27 -3.68
N LEU A 24 -11.85 -36.37 -3.86
CA LEU A 24 -12.14 -34.98 -4.20
C LEU A 24 -13.03 -34.95 -5.44
N PRO A 25 -14.04 -34.07 -5.51
CA PRO A 25 -14.87 -33.95 -6.70
C PRO A 25 -13.97 -33.61 -7.89
N GLU A 26 -14.19 -34.28 -9.02
CA GLU A 26 -13.52 -33.92 -10.27
C GLU A 26 -13.94 -32.50 -10.66
N LEU A 27 -12.99 -31.56 -10.55
CA LEU A 27 -13.21 -30.18 -10.96
C LEU A 27 -13.11 -30.09 -12.49
N PRO A 28 -13.97 -29.29 -13.14
CA PRO A 28 -13.87 -29.08 -14.58
C PRO A 28 -12.52 -28.45 -14.94
N GLU A 29 -12.00 -28.79 -16.12
CA GLU A 29 -10.77 -28.22 -16.64
C GLU A 29 -10.89 -26.69 -16.76
N VAL A 30 -9.90 -25.97 -16.24
CA VAL A 30 -9.87 -24.51 -16.29
C VAL A 30 -9.57 -24.08 -17.72
N LYS A 31 -10.42 -23.21 -18.28
CA LYS A 31 -10.19 -22.67 -19.63
C LYS A 31 -8.86 -21.91 -19.69
N PRO A 32 -8.09 -22.05 -20.78
CA PRO A 32 -6.85 -21.30 -20.94
C PRO A 32 -7.15 -19.79 -20.96
N PHE A 33 -6.21 -19.01 -20.43
CA PHE A 33 -6.30 -17.56 -20.45
C PHE A 33 -6.19 -17.03 -21.87
N ASP A 34 -7.12 -16.17 -22.28
CA ASP A 34 -7.09 -15.49 -23.58
C ASP A 34 -6.50 -14.08 -23.41
N TYR A 35 -5.33 -13.85 -24.00
CA TYR A 35 -4.66 -12.55 -24.02
C TYR A 35 -5.52 -11.44 -24.65
N CYS A 36 -6.54 -11.77 -25.44
CA CYS A 36 -7.50 -10.80 -25.98
C CYS A 36 -8.34 -10.11 -24.88
N PHE A 37 -8.43 -10.69 -23.68
CA PHE A 37 -9.08 -10.04 -22.53
C PHE A 37 -8.30 -8.82 -22.01
N LEU A 38 -7.00 -8.71 -22.36
CA LEU A 38 -6.16 -7.60 -21.96
C LEU A 38 -6.25 -6.43 -22.95
N PRO A 39 -6.20 -5.18 -22.46
CA PRO A 39 -5.94 -4.00 -23.28
C PRO A 39 -4.66 -4.18 -24.10
N ALA A 40 -4.70 -3.71 -25.35
CA ALA A 40 -3.57 -3.85 -26.28
C ALA A 40 -2.25 -3.27 -25.73
N SER A 41 -2.32 -2.23 -24.91
CA SER A 41 -1.15 -1.58 -24.30
C SER A 41 -0.41 -2.42 -23.27
N ILE A 42 -1.08 -3.39 -22.64
CA ILE A 42 -0.50 -4.22 -21.57
C ILE A 42 -0.32 -5.68 -21.97
N ARG A 43 -0.94 -6.09 -23.08
CA ARG A 43 -0.91 -7.47 -23.56
C ARG A 43 0.52 -7.98 -23.76
N GLY A 44 1.34 -7.24 -24.52
CA GLY A 44 2.73 -7.65 -24.79
C GLY A 44 3.59 -7.71 -23.53
N TYR A 45 3.27 -6.89 -22.51
CA TYR A 45 3.96 -6.93 -21.21
C TYR A 45 3.65 -8.21 -20.44
N VAL A 46 2.39 -8.64 -20.43
CA VAL A 46 1.96 -9.89 -19.80
C VAL A 46 2.49 -11.10 -20.57
N GLU A 47 2.40 -11.10 -21.90
CA GLU A 47 2.94 -12.16 -22.78
C GLU A 47 4.43 -12.37 -22.53
N ASP A 48 5.25 -11.30 -22.59
CA ASP A 48 6.70 -11.39 -22.36
C ASP A 48 7.04 -12.01 -20.99
N ILE A 49 6.40 -11.54 -19.92
CA ILE A 49 6.67 -12.06 -18.57
C ILE A 49 6.27 -13.52 -18.46
N SER A 50 5.08 -13.88 -18.96
CA SER A 50 4.58 -15.26 -18.88
C SER A 50 5.43 -16.22 -19.69
N GLU A 51 5.87 -15.83 -20.89
CA GLU A 51 6.76 -16.63 -21.73
C GLU A 51 8.15 -16.77 -21.09
N ARG A 52 8.78 -15.68 -20.64
CA ARG A 52 10.13 -15.75 -20.03
C ARG A 52 10.15 -16.54 -18.73
N MET A 53 9.11 -16.42 -17.92
CA MET A 53 9.04 -17.06 -16.61
C MET A 53 8.39 -18.45 -16.65
N GLN A 54 7.84 -18.86 -17.80
CA GLN A 54 7.11 -20.12 -17.97
C GLN A 54 6.01 -20.27 -16.91
N CYS A 55 5.21 -19.21 -16.71
CA CYS A 55 4.15 -19.16 -15.71
C CYS A 55 2.79 -18.85 -16.36
N PRO A 56 1.68 -19.27 -15.71
CA PRO A 56 0.34 -19.00 -16.22
C PRO A 56 0.10 -17.50 -16.54
N PRO A 57 -0.53 -17.17 -17.69
CA PRO A 57 -0.74 -15.77 -18.10
C PRO A 57 -1.58 -14.93 -17.15
N ASP A 58 -2.52 -15.58 -16.46
CA ASP A 58 -3.38 -14.98 -15.44
C ASP A 58 -2.58 -14.43 -14.25
N PHE A 59 -1.43 -15.02 -13.90
CA PHE A 59 -0.57 -14.53 -12.81
C PHE A 59 -0.04 -13.14 -13.15
N ALA A 60 0.57 -13.00 -14.34
CA ALA A 60 1.10 -11.72 -14.80
C ALA A 60 -0.03 -10.71 -15.04
N ALA A 61 -1.16 -11.15 -15.60
CA ALA A 61 -2.32 -10.28 -15.87
C ALA A 61 -2.89 -9.67 -14.58
N VAL A 62 -3.21 -10.49 -13.57
CA VAL A 62 -3.78 -10.04 -12.30
C VAL A 62 -2.84 -9.05 -11.60
N ASN A 63 -1.55 -9.41 -11.49
CA ASN A 63 -0.56 -8.53 -10.86
C ASN A 63 -0.42 -7.19 -11.61
N THR A 64 -0.56 -7.20 -12.93
CA THR A 64 -0.48 -5.99 -13.77
C THR A 64 -1.65 -5.06 -13.52
N TYR A 65 -2.89 -5.57 -13.44
CA TYR A 65 -4.06 -4.75 -13.10
C TYR A 65 -3.95 -4.14 -11.69
N LEU A 66 -3.44 -4.88 -10.72
CA LEU A 66 -3.27 -4.41 -9.34
C LEU A 66 -2.18 -3.33 -9.25
N MET A 67 -1.11 -3.45 -10.04
CA MET A 67 -0.12 -2.39 -10.19
C MET A 67 -0.76 -1.10 -10.75
N PHE A 68 -1.58 -1.19 -11.79
CA PHE A 68 -2.25 -0.03 -12.37
C PHE A 68 -3.27 0.59 -11.42
N SER A 69 -4.00 -0.22 -10.65
CA SER A 69 -4.87 0.23 -9.59
C SER A 69 -4.12 1.14 -8.61
N ALA A 70 -2.93 0.73 -8.16
CA ALA A 70 -2.14 1.53 -7.22
C ALA A 70 -1.63 2.85 -7.82
N VAL A 71 -1.17 2.84 -9.07
CA VAL A 71 -0.65 4.05 -9.74
C VAL A 71 -1.78 5.04 -10.05
N THR A 72 -2.95 4.52 -10.40
CA THR A 72 -4.14 5.33 -10.70
C THR A 72 -4.72 5.90 -9.42
N GLY A 73 -5.05 5.02 -8.46
CA GLY A 73 -5.60 5.37 -7.15
C GLY A 73 -6.68 6.45 -7.23
N CYS A 74 -6.68 7.40 -6.29
CA CYS A 74 -7.69 8.47 -6.23
C CYS A 74 -7.59 9.53 -7.35
N LYS A 75 -6.64 9.42 -8.29
CA LYS A 75 -6.45 10.42 -9.35
C LYS A 75 -7.59 10.43 -10.36
N ILE A 76 -8.27 9.29 -10.53
CA ILE A 76 -9.33 9.11 -11.52
C ILE A 76 -10.56 8.53 -10.84
N GLY A 77 -11.71 9.18 -11.07
CA GLY A 77 -13.02 8.68 -10.70
C GLY A 77 -13.85 8.31 -11.94
N ILE A 78 -14.50 7.15 -11.90
CA ILE A 78 -15.35 6.64 -12.97
C ILE A 78 -16.82 6.84 -12.56
N ARG A 79 -17.62 7.45 -13.44
CA ARG A 79 -19.09 7.51 -13.30
C ARG A 79 -19.72 6.47 -14.21
N PRO A 80 -20.08 5.27 -13.71
CA PRO A 80 -20.58 4.19 -14.56
C PRO A 80 -21.97 4.51 -15.15
N LYS A 81 -22.75 5.36 -14.47
CA LYS A 81 -24.08 5.76 -14.89
C LYS A 81 -24.06 7.20 -15.42
N ARG A 82 -24.60 7.40 -16.64
CA ARG A 82 -24.61 8.70 -17.34
C ARG A 82 -25.41 9.80 -16.62
N ARG A 83 -26.39 9.43 -15.78
CA ARG A 83 -27.34 10.35 -15.11
C ARG A 83 -27.31 10.19 -13.59
N ASP A 84 -26.16 9.86 -13.04
CA ASP A 84 -25.94 9.70 -11.61
C ASP A 84 -24.62 10.41 -11.24
N ASN A 85 -24.50 10.84 -9.99
CA ASN A 85 -23.29 11.43 -9.45
C ASN A 85 -22.37 10.41 -8.78
N TRP A 86 -22.78 9.13 -8.72
CA TRP A 86 -21.97 8.05 -8.17
C TRP A 86 -20.61 7.91 -8.90
N VAL A 87 -19.54 8.13 -8.15
CA VAL A 87 -18.14 8.00 -8.59
C VAL A 87 -17.54 6.77 -7.92
N ILE A 88 -16.83 5.96 -8.70
CA ILE A 88 -16.04 4.83 -8.22
C ILE A 88 -14.58 5.10 -8.54
N VAL A 89 -13.69 4.87 -7.58
CA VAL A 89 -12.25 4.86 -7.81
C VAL A 89 -11.85 3.44 -8.26
N PRO A 90 -11.02 3.27 -9.30
CA PRO A 90 -10.60 1.96 -9.79
C PRO A 90 -9.55 1.31 -8.88
N ASN A 91 -9.88 1.18 -7.59
CA ASN A 91 -9.07 0.55 -6.57
C ASN A 91 -9.40 -0.94 -6.50
N LEU A 92 -8.39 -1.78 -6.67
CA LEU A 92 -8.51 -3.22 -6.82
C LEU A 92 -7.72 -3.94 -5.74
N TRP A 93 -8.35 -4.98 -5.20
CA TRP A 93 -7.72 -5.99 -4.37
C TRP A 93 -7.72 -7.30 -5.13
N GLY A 94 -6.60 -7.98 -5.13
CA GLY A 94 -6.51 -9.26 -5.83
C GLY A 94 -5.35 -10.09 -5.36
N ALA A 95 -5.45 -11.38 -5.66
CA ALA A 95 -4.42 -12.33 -5.34
C ALA A 95 -4.28 -13.39 -6.43
N VAL A 96 -3.06 -13.90 -6.55
CA VAL A 96 -2.73 -15.04 -7.38
C VAL A 96 -2.77 -16.31 -6.53
N ILE A 97 -3.54 -17.31 -6.98
CA ILE A 97 -3.71 -18.58 -6.28
C ILE A 97 -2.84 -19.63 -6.94
N GLY A 98 -2.04 -20.35 -6.15
CA GLY A 98 -1.22 -21.44 -6.67
C GLY A 98 -0.44 -22.17 -5.57
N GLY A 99 -0.05 -23.41 -5.82
CA GLY A 99 0.74 -24.21 -4.87
C GLY A 99 2.09 -23.58 -4.50
N SER A 100 2.80 -24.17 -3.54
CA SER A 100 4.19 -23.75 -3.28
C SER A 100 5.06 -24.00 -4.52
N GLY A 101 6.00 -23.11 -4.81
CA GLY A 101 6.94 -23.26 -5.93
C GLY A 101 6.44 -22.87 -7.33
N VAL A 102 5.17 -22.50 -7.50
CA VAL A 102 4.60 -22.18 -8.85
C VAL A 102 4.84 -20.75 -9.33
N MET A 103 5.97 -20.14 -8.96
CA MET A 103 6.38 -18.79 -9.42
C MET A 103 5.47 -17.60 -9.03
N LYS A 104 4.60 -17.73 -8.01
CA LYS A 104 3.73 -16.62 -7.55
C LYS A 104 4.51 -15.34 -7.20
N SER A 105 5.40 -15.43 -6.22
CA SER A 105 6.18 -14.27 -5.74
C SER A 105 7.23 -13.80 -6.75
N PRO A 106 7.95 -14.69 -7.47
CA PRO A 106 8.80 -14.28 -8.59
C PRO A 106 8.04 -13.51 -9.67
N ASN A 107 6.88 -14.00 -10.14
CA ASN A 107 6.06 -13.33 -11.14
C ASN A 107 5.60 -11.94 -10.67
N ARG A 108 5.08 -11.84 -9.44
CA ARG A 108 4.67 -10.56 -8.86
C ARG A 108 5.83 -9.57 -8.80
N ASN A 109 7.01 -10.03 -8.38
CA ASN A 109 8.20 -9.18 -8.33
C ASN A 109 8.63 -8.68 -9.70
N GLU A 110 8.55 -9.53 -10.75
CA GLU A 110 8.83 -9.13 -12.13
C GLU A 110 7.84 -8.06 -12.62
N VAL A 111 6.55 -8.30 -12.40
CA VAL A 111 5.46 -7.39 -12.79
C VAL A 111 5.56 -6.03 -12.08
N LEU A 112 5.94 -6.02 -10.79
CA LEU A 112 6.04 -4.78 -10.02
C LEU A 112 7.33 -4.00 -10.24
N LYS A 113 8.28 -4.47 -11.07
CA LYS A 113 9.55 -3.76 -11.33
C LYS A 113 9.35 -2.30 -11.74
N PRO A 114 8.44 -1.95 -12.68
CA PRO A 114 8.26 -0.56 -13.09
C PRO A 114 7.79 0.33 -11.93
N LEU A 115 6.88 -0.17 -11.08
CA LEU A 115 6.41 0.57 -9.90
C LEU A 115 7.52 0.78 -8.87
N LYS A 116 8.31 -0.27 -8.59
CA LYS A 116 9.44 -0.22 -7.65
C LYS A 116 10.51 0.76 -8.16
N GLN A 117 10.78 0.74 -9.46
CA GLN A 117 11.71 1.66 -10.11
C GLN A 117 11.23 3.11 -10.06
N LEU A 118 9.95 3.37 -10.36
CA LEU A 118 9.34 4.69 -10.28
C LEU A 118 9.46 5.30 -8.87
N GLN A 119 9.24 4.49 -7.82
CA GLN A 119 9.40 4.96 -6.44
C GLN A 119 10.86 5.38 -6.14
N ILE A 120 11.84 4.61 -6.64
CA ILE A 120 13.26 4.93 -6.47
C ILE A 120 13.60 6.24 -7.17
N GLU A 121 13.15 6.42 -8.41
CA GLU A 121 13.40 7.62 -9.20
C GLU A 121 12.82 8.87 -8.53
N ILE A 122 11.55 8.81 -8.12
CA ILE A 122 10.89 9.93 -7.41
C ILE A 122 11.63 10.28 -6.12
N ALA A 123 12.05 9.27 -5.34
CA ALA A 123 12.78 9.49 -4.10
C ALA A 123 14.15 10.15 -4.35
N GLN A 124 14.86 9.75 -5.40
CA GLN A 124 16.12 10.36 -5.80
C GLN A 124 15.95 11.81 -6.25
N GLU A 125 14.94 12.09 -7.09
CA GLU A 125 14.63 13.45 -7.55
C GLU A 125 14.29 14.38 -6.39
N ILE A 126 13.44 13.93 -5.46
CA ILE A 126 13.06 14.71 -4.28
C ILE A 126 14.26 14.90 -3.35
N HIS A 127 15.11 13.89 -3.17
CA HIS A 127 16.33 14.03 -2.39
C HIS A 127 17.27 15.09 -2.98
N GLN A 128 17.48 15.08 -4.30
CA GLN A 128 18.29 16.09 -4.99
C GLN A 128 17.70 17.49 -4.87
N ARG A 129 16.38 17.63 -5.05
CA ARG A 129 15.66 18.91 -4.91
C ARG A 129 15.78 19.45 -3.49
N ASN A 130 15.59 18.60 -2.47
CA ASN A 130 15.73 18.97 -1.07
C ASN A 130 17.17 19.39 -0.74
N ALA A 131 18.18 18.70 -1.26
CA ALA A 131 19.58 19.09 -1.07
C ALA A 131 19.88 20.48 -1.68
N GLN A 132 19.35 20.76 -2.87
CA GLN A 132 19.46 22.08 -3.51
C GLN A 132 18.75 23.17 -2.69
N LEU A 133 17.52 22.90 -2.24
CA LEU A 133 16.74 23.81 -1.40
C LEU A 133 17.49 24.13 -0.09
N MET A 134 18.03 23.11 0.59
CA MET A 134 18.82 23.32 1.81
C MET A 134 20.05 24.19 1.56
N ASN A 135 20.81 23.92 0.48
CA ASN A 135 21.99 24.72 0.13
C ASN A 135 21.63 26.19 -0.16
N SER A 136 20.57 26.44 -0.92
CA SER A 136 20.08 27.80 -1.19
C SER A 136 19.56 28.51 0.07
N GLY A 137 18.97 27.76 0.99
CA GLY A 137 18.50 28.26 2.28
C GLY A 137 19.66 28.67 3.19
N GLU A 138 20.71 27.85 3.26
CA GLU A 138 21.94 28.18 3.99
C GLU A 138 22.66 29.39 3.39
N GLU A 139 22.75 29.49 2.06
CA GLU A 139 23.30 30.67 1.40
C GLU A 139 22.50 31.94 1.75
N SER A 140 21.17 31.84 1.74
CA SER A 140 20.28 32.95 2.11
C SER A 140 20.46 33.37 3.56
N LYS A 141 20.61 32.41 4.49
CA LYS A 141 20.92 32.69 5.90
C LYS A 141 22.27 33.40 6.07
N LEU A 142 23.32 32.95 5.37
CA LEU A 142 24.64 33.59 5.40
C LEU A 142 24.61 35.02 4.86
N ARG A 143 23.91 35.24 3.73
CA ARG A 143 23.67 36.58 3.17
C ARG A 143 22.91 37.48 4.15
N GLN A 144 21.89 36.93 4.82
CA GLN A 144 21.12 37.67 5.83
C GLN A 144 22.00 38.01 7.06
N ALA A 145 22.85 37.09 7.52
CA ALA A 145 23.79 37.32 8.62
C ALA A 145 24.83 38.40 8.25
N ALA A 146 25.34 38.40 7.01
CA ALA A 146 26.24 39.42 6.51
C ALA A 146 25.56 40.81 6.45
N LYS A 147 24.33 40.90 5.89
CA LYS A 147 23.54 42.14 5.88
C LYS A 147 23.25 42.65 7.30
N LYS A 148 22.87 41.77 8.24
CA LYS A 148 22.65 42.10 9.66
C LYS A 148 23.93 42.60 10.33
N SER A 149 25.08 42.00 10.03
CA SER A 149 26.39 42.46 10.54
C SER A 149 26.77 43.85 10.01
N GLN A 150 26.52 44.13 8.73
CA GLN A 150 26.73 45.44 8.13
C GLN A 150 25.81 46.51 8.74
N ALA A 151 24.53 46.20 8.93
CA ALA A 151 23.58 47.09 9.61
C ALA A 151 24.04 47.45 11.03
N ARG A 152 24.53 46.45 11.80
CA ARG A 152 25.10 46.67 13.14
C ARG A 152 26.33 47.57 13.13
N LYS A 153 27.20 47.45 12.12
CA LYS A 153 28.37 48.33 11.96
C LYS A 153 27.98 49.76 11.58
N ALA A 154 27.00 49.94 10.70
CA ALA A 154 26.49 51.25 10.31
C ALA A 154 25.93 52.02 11.53
N LEU A 155 25.05 51.38 12.31
CA LEU A 155 24.49 51.92 13.55
C LEU A 155 25.54 52.26 14.62
N LYS A 156 26.66 51.53 14.65
CA LYS A 156 27.74 51.80 15.61
C LYS A 156 28.51 53.08 15.26
N ASN A 157 28.63 53.40 13.97
CA ASN A 157 29.35 54.57 13.49
C ASN A 157 28.47 55.82 13.41
N ASP A 158 27.18 55.63 13.10
CA ASP A 158 26.18 56.68 12.99
C ASP A 158 24.82 56.15 13.50
N PRO A 159 24.33 56.64 14.66
CA PRO A 159 23.06 56.20 15.24
C PRO A 159 21.83 56.48 14.35
N ASP A 160 21.91 57.47 13.46
CA ASP A 160 20.81 57.89 12.58
C ASP A 160 20.93 57.29 11.16
N ALA A 161 21.86 56.36 10.94
CA ALA A 161 22.08 55.71 9.65
C ALA A 161 20.83 54.92 9.19
N ASP A 162 20.41 55.13 7.93
CA ASP A 162 19.32 54.37 7.33
C ASP A 162 19.73 52.91 7.08
N ILE A 163 19.13 52.01 7.86
CA ILE A 163 19.35 50.55 7.76
C ILE A 163 18.22 49.80 7.05
N SER A 164 17.21 50.51 6.54
CA SER A 164 16.02 49.90 5.93
C SER A 164 16.37 48.97 4.75
N GLY A 165 17.42 49.29 3.99
CA GLY A 165 17.94 48.46 2.91
C GLY A 165 18.56 47.14 3.35
N PHE A 166 19.10 47.06 4.58
CA PHE A 166 19.67 45.82 5.13
C PHE A 166 18.62 44.91 5.79
N LEU A 167 17.47 45.48 6.17
CA LEU A 167 16.39 44.80 6.88
C LEU A 167 15.27 44.31 5.96
N LYS A 168 15.27 44.64 4.66
CA LYS A 168 14.39 43.99 3.67
C LYS A 168 14.73 42.51 3.60
N SER A 169 14.02 41.69 4.37
CA SER A 169 14.09 40.24 4.29
C SER A 169 13.39 39.79 3.01
N GLU A 170 14.15 39.17 2.11
CA GLU A 170 13.56 38.17 1.23
C GLU A 170 13.11 37.05 2.16
N SER A 171 11.79 36.99 2.39
CA SER A 171 11.02 35.99 3.15
C SER A 171 11.82 35.01 4.03
N ASP A 172 11.62 35.08 5.35
CA ASP A 172 12.09 34.12 6.36
C ASP A 172 11.47 32.70 6.23
N THR A 173 11.03 32.29 5.05
CA THR A 173 10.60 30.92 4.79
C THR A 173 11.82 30.03 4.78
N LEU A 174 12.04 29.33 5.90
CA LEU A 174 12.90 28.15 5.95
C LEU A 174 12.53 27.23 4.77
N PRO A 175 13.53 26.66 4.06
CA PRO A 175 13.25 25.74 2.95
C PRO A 175 12.40 24.58 3.48
N GLN A 176 11.16 24.48 3.00
CA GLN A 176 10.29 23.35 3.30
C GLN A 176 10.69 22.22 2.38
N THR A 177 11.20 21.13 2.96
CA THR A 177 11.56 19.92 2.23
C THR A 177 10.31 19.13 1.87
N GLU A 178 10.30 18.57 0.67
CA GLU A 178 9.25 17.66 0.22
C GLU A 178 9.52 16.24 0.74
N THR A 179 8.47 15.53 1.18
CA THR A 179 8.57 14.10 1.50
C THR A 179 8.31 13.28 0.23
N ALA A 180 9.16 12.29 -0.04
CA ALA A 180 8.94 11.41 -1.18
C ALA A 180 7.69 10.54 -0.96
N PRO A 181 6.78 10.45 -1.96
CA PRO A 181 5.61 9.59 -1.84
C PRO A 181 6.05 8.12 -1.75
N ARG A 182 5.30 7.36 -0.97
CA ARG A 182 5.46 5.92 -0.81
C ARG A 182 4.36 5.22 -1.58
N LEU A 183 4.71 4.64 -2.71
CA LEU A 183 3.77 3.96 -3.62
C LEU A 183 3.45 2.53 -3.17
N ILE A 184 4.38 1.88 -2.47
CA ILE A 184 4.25 0.48 -2.04
C ILE A 184 4.72 0.27 -0.59
N THR A 185 4.00 -0.57 0.13
CA THR A 185 4.37 -1.08 1.45
C THR A 185 3.96 -2.55 1.59
N ASN A 186 4.60 -3.30 2.46
CA ASN A 186 4.34 -4.73 2.68
C ASN A 186 4.13 -5.08 4.16
N ASP A 187 4.50 -4.19 5.07
CA ASP A 187 4.36 -4.37 6.51
C ASP A 187 3.95 -3.04 7.13
N ALA A 188 2.69 -2.95 7.56
CA ALA A 188 2.14 -1.77 8.21
C ALA A 188 0.89 -2.15 9.01
N THR A 189 0.74 -1.57 10.21
CA THR A 189 -0.53 -1.62 10.95
C THR A 189 -1.56 -0.70 10.29
N ALA A 190 -2.84 -0.81 10.66
CA ALA A 190 -3.89 0.07 10.14
C ALA A 190 -3.60 1.56 10.38
N GLU A 191 -2.94 1.89 11.50
CA GLU A 191 -2.61 3.28 11.84
C GLU A 191 -1.40 3.78 11.07
N ALA A 192 -0.40 2.92 10.87
CA ALA A 192 0.73 3.23 10.01
C ALA A 192 0.25 3.43 8.56
N LEU A 193 -0.67 2.59 8.08
CA LEU A 193 -1.33 2.78 6.79
C LEU A 193 -2.12 4.08 6.74
N GLY A 194 -2.82 4.44 7.81
CA GLY A 194 -3.53 5.72 7.88
C GLY A 194 -2.60 6.93 7.74
N GLN A 195 -1.48 6.94 8.47
CA GLN A 195 -0.45 7.98 8.33
C GLN A 195 0.13 8.01 6.91
N LEU A 196 0.44 6.84 6.33
CA LEU A 196 0.95 6.76 4.96
C LEU A 196 -0.05 7.31 3.95
N MET A 197 -1.35 7.06 4.11
CA MET A 197 -2.38 7.60 3.20
C MET A 197 -2.56 9.11 3.33
N ILE A 198 -2.33 9.70 4.51
CA ILE A 198 -2.31 11.15 4.67
C ILE A 198 -1.16 11.77 3.85
N GLU A 199 0.00 11.11 3.86
CA GLU A 199 1.17 11.52 3.08
C GLU A 199 1.04 11.16 1.59
N ASN A 200 0.15 10.22 1.26
CA ASN A 200 -0.08 9.69 -0.09
C ASN A 200 -1.57 9.78 -0.46
N PRO A 201 -2.09 10.99 -0.75
CA PRO A 201 -3.52 11.20 -1.00
C PRO A 201 -4.04 10.47 -2.25
N ASN A 202 -3.13 10.02 -3.13
CA ASN A 202 -3.50 9.20 -4.28
C ASN A 202 -3.69 7.71 -3.93
N GLY A 203 -3.36 7.28 -2.72
CA GLY A 203 -3.41 5.88 -2.29
C GLY A 203 -2.05 5.18 -2.35
N ILE A 204 -2.03 3.94 -1.84
CA ILE A 204 -0.83 3.11 -1.69
C ILE A 204 -1.13 1.65 -2.03
N LEU A 205 -0.13 0.93 -2.56
CA LEU A 205 -0.17 -0.53 -2.73
C LEU A 205 0.31 -1.26 -1.48
N PHE A 206 -0.50 -2.18 -0.97
CA PHE A 206 -0.09 -3.17 0.03
C PHE A 206 0.29 -4.49 -0.64
N GLU A 207 1.58 -4.84 -0.60
CA GLU A 207 2.12 -6.10 -1.09
C GLU A 207 2.13 -7.15 0.03
N ALA A 208 1.13 -8.05 0.02
CA ALA A 208 1.05 -9.16 0.95
C ALA A 208 1.64 -10.44 0.30
N ASP A 209 2.81 -10.88 0.73
CA ASP A 209 3.42 -12.10 0.16
C ASP A 209 2.51 -13.33 0.35
N GLU A 210 1.88 -13.42 1.52
CA GLU A 210 0.81 -14.39 1.80
C GLU A 210 -0.44 -13.67 2.34
N LEU A 211 -1.43 -13.48 1.46
CA LEU A 211 -2.62 -12.69 1.78
C LEU A 211 -3.45 -13.30 2.92
N ILE A 212 -3.39 -14.62 3.11
CA ILE A 212 -4.09 -15.30 4.21
C ILE A 212 -3.62 -14.80 5.59
N GLY A 213 -2.36 -14.39 5.72
CA GLY A 213 -1.83 -13.85 6.97
C GLY A 213 -2.51 -12.54 7.36
N LEU A 214 -2.74 -11.66 6.38
CA LEU A 214 -3.51 -10.42 6.55
C LEU A 214 -4.97 -10.73 6.90
N LEU A 215 -5.62 -11.62 6.16
CA LEU A 215 -7.03 -11.92 6.39
C LEU A 215 -7.27 -12.55 7.76
N LYS A 216 -6.43 -13.51 8.17
CA LYS A 216 -6.47 -14.10 9.51
C LYS A 216 -6.15 -13.10 10.61
N SER A 217 -5.33 -12.08 10.35
CA SER A 217 -5.07 -11.05 11.35
C SER A 217 -6.30 -10.17 11.53
N LEU A 218 -7.01 -9.82 10.45
CA LEU A 218 -8.24 -9.02 10.47
C LEU A 218 -9.45 -9.75 11.06
N ASP A 219 -9.43 -11.08 11.07
CA ASP A 219 -10.50 -11.92 11.64
C ASP A 219 -10.37 -12.14 13.16
N LYS A 220 -9.25 -11.74 13.77
CA LYS A 220 -9.06 -11.86 15.22
C LYS A 220 -9.99 -10.93 15.98
N GLN A 221 -10.51 -11.40 17.11
CA GLN A 221 -11.27 -10.57 18.04
C GLN A 221 -10.44 -9.35 18.48
N GLY A 222 -11.05 -8.17 18.47
CA GLY A 222 -10.38 -6.89 18.75
C GLY A 222 -9.78 -6.19 17.52
N GLN A 223 -9.94 -6.76 16.31
CA GLN A 223 -9.50 -6.17 15.03
C GLN A 223 -10.67 -5.57 14.22
N GLU A 224 -11.83 -5.38 14.83
CA GLU A 224 -13.04 -4.87 14.16
C GLU A 224 -12.80 -3.47 13.56
N GLY A 225 -12.07 -2.61 14.28
CA GLY A 225 -11.69 -1.28 13.79
C GLY A 225 -10.71 -1.33 12.61
N ALA A 226 -9.77 -2.27 12.61
CA ALA A 226 -8.88 -2.49 11.46
C ALA A 226 -9.69 -3.00 10.26
N ARG A 227 -10.58 -3.97 10.47
CA ARG A 227 -11.46 -4.49 9.41
C ARG A 227 -12.31 -3.39 8.78
N ALA A 228 -12.91 -2.51 9.59
CA ALA A 228 -13.67 -1.36 9.09
C ALA A 228 -12.80 -0.38 8.27
N PHE A 229 -11.58 -0.12 8.72
CA PHE A 229 -10.60 0.68 7.98
C PHE A 229 -10.27 0.07 6.61
N TYR A 230 -9.92 -1.22 6.58
CA TYR A 230 -9.58 -1.93 5.35
C TYR A 230 -10.75 -1.94 4.35
N LEU A 231 -11.98 -2.20 4.81
CA LEU A 231 -13.17 -2.14 3.94
C LEU A 231 -13.41 -0.74 3.37
N THR A 232 -13.27 0.31 4.20
CA THR A 232 -13.39 1.69 3.72
C THR A 232 -12.30 2.03 2.71
N ALA A 233 -11.08 1.56 2.95
CA ALA A 233 -9.94 1.77 2.06
C ALA A 233 -10.06 0.99 0.73
N ALA A 234 -10.89 -0.06 0.67
CA ALA A 234 -11.21 -0.79 -0.54
C ALA A 234 -12.05 0.07 -1.50
N ASP A 235 -13.00 0.87 -0.99
CA ASP A 235 -13.83 1.77 -1.79
C ASP A 235 -13.01 2.89 -2.47
N GLY A 236 -11.91 3.30 -1.83
CA GLY A 236 -10.91 4.19 -2.43
C GLY A 236 -11.26 5.68 -2.44
N ASN A 237 -12.47 6.07 -2.04
CA ASN A 237 -12.96 7.46 -2.13
C ASN A 237 -13.65 7.95 -0.85
N GLN A 238 -13.54 7.21 0.24
CA GLN A 238 -14.16 7.55 1.51
C GLN A 238 -13.12 8.12 2.47
N SER A 239 -13.49 9.18 3.19
CA SER A 239 -12.66 9.68 4.28
C SER A 239 -12.70 8.71 5.46
N TYR A 240 -11.62 8.63 6.23
CA TYR A 240 -11.57 7.81 7.44
C TYR A 240 -10.80 8.53 8.54
N THR A 241 -11.36 8.55 9.76
CA THR A 241 -10.70 9.15 10.92
C THR A 241 -10.33 8.07 11.93
N ILE A 242 -9.06 8.02 12.32
CA ILE A 242 -8.58 7.16 13.39
C ILE A 242 -8.40 8.02 14.64
N ASP A 243 -9.40 8.00 15.52
CA ASP A 243 -9.34 8.68 16.81
C ASP A 243 -8.68 7.77 17.86
N ARG A 244 -7.47 8.14 18.31
CA ARG A 244 -6.77 7.43 19.40
C ARG A 244 -6.33 8.38 20.51
N ILE A 245 -6.68 8.00 21.74
CA ILE A 245 -6.50 8.79 22.96
C ILE A 245 -5.01 9.03 23.31
N MET A 246 -4.08 8.20 22.81
CA MET A 246 -2.72 8.14 23.39
C MET A 246 -1.68 9.14 22.84
N ARG A 247 -1.89 9.80 21.68
CA ARG A 247 -0.87 10.71 21.08
C ARG A 247 -1.42 12.03 20.53
N GLY A 248 -2.64 12.42 20.88
CA GLY A 248 -3.16 13.77 20.63
C GLY A 248 -3.29 14.20 19.16
N THR A 249 -3.22 13.26 18.22
CA THR A 249 -3.40 13.52 16.79
C THR A 249 -4.45 12.56 16.25
N ASN A 250 -5.61 13.10 15.91
CA ASN A 250 -6.61 12.37 15.14
C ASN A 250 -6.07 12.26 13.71
N LEU A 251 -5.85 11.04 13.23
CA LEU A 251 -5.41 10.83 11.85
C LEU A 251 -6.64 10.94 10.97
N HIS A 252 -6.79 12.07 10.28
CA HIS A 252 -7.85 12.25 9.31
C HIS A 252 -7.32 11.99 7.89
N ILE A 253 -7.86 10.95 7.27
CA ILE A 253 -7.56 10.56 5.90
C ILE A 253 -8.68 11.11 5.02
N GLU A 254 -8.33 11.98 4.08
CA GLU A 254 -9.31 12.58 3.17
C GLU A 254 -9.92 11.54 2.21
N SER A 255 -9.09 10.65 1.67
CA SER A 255 -9.53 9.55 0.80
C SER A 255 -8.70 8.30 1.11
N ALA A 256 -9.29 7.36 1.85
CA ALA A 256 -8.66 6.08 2.14
C ALA A 256 -8.67 5.22 0.88
N CYS A 257 -7.49 5.03 0.28
CA CYS A 257 -7.31 4.22 -0.92
C CYS A 257 -6.13 3.28 -0.76
N LEU A 258 -6.44 2.00 -0.58
CA LEU A 258 -5.48 0.92 -0.45
C LEU A 258 -5.71 -0.06 -1.57
N SER A 259 -4.75 -0.23 -2.48
CA SER A 259 -4.75 -1.38 -3.39
C SER A 259 -4.05 -2.55 -2.70
N ILE A 260 -4.52 -3.78 -2.87
CA ILE A 260 -3.90 -4.97 -2.25
C ILE A 260 -3.52 -5.97 -3.32
N ILE A 261 -2.27 -6.41 -3.29
CA ILE A 261 -1.75 -7.48 -4.14
C ILE A 261 -1.15 -8.58 -3.27
N GLY A 262 -1.42 -9.84 -3.60
CA GLY A 262 -0.80 -10.92 -2.85
C GLY A 262 -0.86 -12.31 -3.47
N GLY A 263 -0.23 -13.26 -2.78
CA GLY A 263 -0.29 -14.68 -3.10
C GLY A 263 -1.18 -15.45 -2.13
N ILE A 264 -1.86 -16.48 -2.62
CA ILE A 264 -2.64 -17.42 -1.81
C ILE A 264 -2.30 -18.87 -2.22
N GLN A 265 -2.27 -19.77 -1.25
CA GLN A 265 -2.15 -21.21 -1.49
C GLN A 265 -3.54 -21.87 -1.59
N PRO A 266 -3.74 -22.86 -2.48
CA PRO A 266 -4.96 -23.67 -2.50
C PRO A 266 -5.25 -24.30 -1.13
N GLY A 267 -6.53 -24.42 -0.78
CA GLY A 267 -6.98 -25.11 0.42
C GLY A 267 -6.90 -24.30 1.73
N CYS A 268 -6.37 -23.07 1.71
CA CYS A 268 -6.30 -22.24 2.92
C CYS A 268 -7.68 -21.82 3.48
N TRP A 269 -8.75 -22.02 2.71
CA TRP A 269 -10.14 -21.69 3.04
C TRP A 269 -10.96 -22.87 3.55
N LEU A 270 -10.43 -24.10 3.50
CA LEU A 270 -11.21 -25.32 3.79
C LEU A 270 -11.44 -25.57 5.29
N ASN A 271 -10.90 -24.73 6.18
CA ASN A 271 -10.98 -24.89 7.64
C ASN A 271 -11.64 -23.70 8.36
N THR A 272 -12.52 -22.95 7.71
CA THR A 272 -13.43 -21.98 8.36
C THR A 272 -14.83 -22.52 8.45
#